data_AF-A0AAE1JQ13-F1
#
_entry.id   AF-A0AAE1JQ13-F1
#
_cell.length_a   1.000
_cell.length_b   1.000
_cell.length_c   1.000
_cell.angle_alpha   90.00
_cell.angle_beta   90.00
_cell.angle_gamma   90.00
#
_symmetry.space_group_name_H-M   'P 1'
#
loop_
_entity.id
_entity.type
_entity.pdbx_description
1 polymer ?
#
loop_
_entity_poly.entity_id
_entity_poly.type
_entity_poly.pdbx_seq_one_letter_code
_entity_poly.pdbx_strand_id
1 'polypeptide(L)'
;METTRFSPTANGRSYEDFDPLCKWRREEGRDILEVHLPGFRREQVKVQVNHLGFIVISGERALMEGNRWKRFKKEIEIPTHCNSNAVSARFMQSILTVVMPKQVNRPVSHMEQERTTAPEYEQPRKEEETAASVAKMEFTERNRTREETKSKFTAGDEIVKQDMDELETETDDAKLTPEATREVALKVFVVVIVVLLIASYVTDVCKSIVADSYFLS
;
A
#
# COMPACT_ATOMS: atom_id res chain seq x y z
N MET A 1 29.76 -2.59 0.08
CA MET A 1 30.13 -2.05 1.41
C MET A 1 28.87 -1.44 1.98
N GLU A 2 28.32 -1.98 3.06
CA GLU A 2 27.12 -1.44 3.71
C GLU A 2 27.51 -0.40 4.76
N THR A 3 27.12 0.86 4.57
CA THR A 3 27.43 1.95 5.50
C THR A 3 26.44 1.93 6.66
N THR A 4 26.78 1.18 7.69
CA THR A 4 25.98 1.07 8.93
C THR A 4 26.27 2.26 9.85
N ARG A 5 25.23 2.91 10.40
CA ARG A 5 25.36 4.01 11.38
C ARG A 5 24.56 3.69 12.63
N PHE A 6 25.02 4.13 13.80
CA PHE A 6 24.32 3.88 15.07
C PHE A 6 23.80 5.18 15.69
N SER A 7 22.57 5.16 16.21
CA SER A 7 21.99 6.27 16.98
C SER A 7 21.25 5.78 18.23
N PRO A 8 21.63 6.20 19.45
CA PRO A 8 20.84 5.92 20.67
C PRO A 8 19.63 6.86 20.78
N THR A 9 18.57 6.41 21.44
CA THR A 9 17.35 7.21 21.70
C THR A 9 16.90 7.13 23.17
N ALA A 10 16.09 8.10 23.61
CA ALA A 10 15.68 8.27 25.01
C ALA A 10 14.92 7.07 25.63
N ASN A 11 14.37 6.16 24.81
CA ASN A 11 13.66 4.96 25.26
C ASN A 11 14.61 3.77 25.52
N GLY A 12 15.90 4.05 25.74
CA GLY A 12 16.97 3.05 25.85
C GLY A 12 17.36 2.38 24.53
N ARG A 13 16.46 2.29 23.54
CA ARG A 13 16.69 1.60 22.26
C ARG A 13 17.88 2.19 21.50
N SER A 14 18.78 1.31 21.10
CA SER A 14 19.87 1.62 20.16
C SER A 14 19.45 1.22 18.75
N TYR A 15 19.59 2.16 17.81
CA TYR A 15 19.24 1.97 16.41
C TYR A 15 20.47 1.79 15.54
N GLU A 16 20.39 0.82 14.65
CA GLU A 16 21.30 0.54 13.55
C GLU A 16 20.61 0.96 12.25
N ASP A 17 21.04 2.09 11.69
CA ASP A 17 20.61 2.59 10.39
C ASP A 17 21.42 1.92 9.27
N PHE A 18 20.73 1.42 8.25
CA PHE A 18 21.35 0.99 6.98
C PHE A 18 20.65 1.64 5.78
N ASP A 19 21.40 1.85 4.71
CA ASP A 19 20.85 2.30 3.43
C ASP A 19 20.63 1.08 2.50
N PRO A 20 19.39 0.76 2.10
CA PRO A 20 19.13 -0.42 1.28
C PRO A 20 19.60 -0.24 -0.16
N LEU A 21 20.12 -1.33 -0.74
CA LEU A 21 20.50 -1.36 -2.15
C LEU A 21 19.25 -1.19 -3.03
N CYS A 22 19.25 -0.13 -3.83
CA CYS A 22 18.20 0.20 -4.78
C CYS A 22 18.69 -0.04 -6.21
N LYS A 23 17.86 -0.66 -7.04
CA LYS A 23 18.16 -0.96 -8.44
C LYS A 23 16.96 -0.64 -9.33
N TRP A 24 17.22 0.09 -10.40
CA TRP A 24 16.19 0.49 -11.36
C TRP A 24 16.18 -0.41 -12.59
N ARG A 25 14.98 -0.72 -13.07
CA ARG A 25 14.70 -1.21 -14.42
C ARG A 25 13.74 -0.23 -15.08
N ARG A 26 14.07 0.26 -16.27
CA ARG A 26 13.18 1.07 -17.09
C ARG A 26 12.68 0.15 -18.21
N GLU A 27 11.39 -0.11 -18.25
CA GLU A 27 10.73 -0.88 -19.33
C GLU A 27 9.89 0.09 -20.17
N GLU A 28 9.33 -0.36 -21.29
CA GLU A 28 8.61 0.54 -22.21
C GLU A 28 7.38 1.19 -21.55
N GLY A 29 6.50 0.39 -20.94
CA GLY A 29 5.26 0.87 -20.30
C GLY A 29 5.32 1.14 -18.79
N ARG A 30 6.45 0.86 -18.12
CA ARG A 30 6.59 1.04 -16.66
C ARG A 30 8.05 1.15 -16.24
N ASP A 31 8.28 1.79 -15.10
CA ASP A 31 9.54 1.73 -14.39
C ASP A 31 9.41 0.87 -13.14
N ILE A 32 10.44 0.11 -12.83
CA ILE A 32 10.49 -0.80 -11.68
C ILE A 32 11.69 -0.43 -10.82
N LEU A 33 11.45 -0.34 -9.52
CA LEU A 33 12.45 -0.18 -8.49
C LEU A 33 12.50 -1.47 -7.65
N GLU A 34 13.66 -2.11 -7.60
CA GLU A 34 13.97 -3.22 -6.70
C GLU A 34 14.75 -2.67 -5.50
N VAL A 35 14.23 -2.86 -4.28
CA VAL A 35 14.89 -2.45 -3.02
C VAL A 35 15.18 -3.69 -2.18
N HIS A 36 16.46 -3.96 -1.90
CA HIS A 36 16.88 -5.12 -1.13
C HIS A 36 16.81 -4.81 0.38
N LEU A 37 16.01 -5.59 1.11
CA LEU A 37 15.71 -5.43 2.54
C LEU A 37 15.97 -6.75 3.30
N PRO A 38 17.24 -7.20 3.39
CA PRO A 38 17.60 -8.49 3.98
C PRO A 38 17.21 -8.58 5.46
N GLY A 39 16.51 -9.67 5.80
CA GLY A 39 16.06 -9.97 7.17
C GLY A 39 14.84 -9.16 7.62
N PHE A 40 14.22 -8.34 6.77
CA PHE A 40 12.92 -7.73 7.04
C PHE A 40 11.78 -8.64 6.58
N ARG A 41 10.71 -8.69 7.39
CA ARG A 41 9.43 -9.32 7.03
C ARG A 41 8.47 -8.26 6.47
N ARG A 42 7.46 -8.68 5.69
CA ARG A 42 6.56 -7.77 4.97
C ARG A 42 5.89 -6.74 5.89
N GLU A 43 5.43 -7.18 7.05
CA GLU A 43 4.76 -6.37 8.06
C GLU A 43 5.70 -5.41 8.83
N GLN A 44 7.02 -5.56 8.66
CA GLN A 44 8.04 -4.64 9.19
C GLN A 44 8.43 -3.56 8.16
N VAL A 45 7.85 -3.59 6.95
CA VAL A 45 8.13 -2.65 5.86
C VAL A 45 6.87 -1.85 5.55
N LYS A 46 7.01 -0.52 5.57
CA LYS A 46 5.98 0.44 5.21
C LYS A 46 6.35 1.13 3.91
N VAL A 47 5.37 1.24 2.99
CA VAL A 47 5.49 2.00 1.75
C VAL A 47 4.38 3.03 1.73
N GLN A 48 4.71 4.29 1.46
CA GLN A 48 3.75 5.39 1.36
C GLN A 48 4.12 6.26 0.17
N VAL A 49 3.13 6.72 -0.61
CA VAL A 49 3.31 7.81 -1.57
C VAL A 49 2.85 9.10 -0.88
N ASN A 50 3.68 10.15 -0.89
CA ASN A 50 3.32 11.46 -0.35
C ASN A 50 2.74 12.38 -1.45
N HIS A 51 2.12 13.49 -1.02
CA HIS A 51 1.53 14.48 -1.93
C HIS A 51 2.56 15.26 -2.76
N LEU A 52 3.86 15.16 -2.46
CA LEU A 52 4.96 15.76 -3.20
C LEU A 52 5.51 14.83 -4.29
N GLY A 53 4.92 13.65 -4.50
CA GLY A 53 5.36 12.70 -5.53
C GLY A 53 6.52 11.79 -5.11
N PHE A 54 6.80 11.63 -3.81
CA PHE A 54 7.83 10.71 -3.32
C PHE A 54 7.23 9.42 -2.77
N ILE A 55 7.87 8.30 -3.12
CA ILE A 55 7.72 7.01 -2.44
C ILE A 55 8.63 7.03 -1.20
N VAL A 56 8.03 6.99 -0.03
CA VAL A 56 8.71 6.82 1.27
C VAL A 56 8.63 5.35 1.65
N ILE A 57 9.79 4.71 1.75
CA ILE A 57 9.95 3.31 2.15
C ILE A 57 10.67 3.30 3.49
N SER A 58 10.07 2.71 4.52
CA SER A 58 10.71 2.58 5.83
C SER A 58 10.47 1.22 6.44
N GLY A 59 11.28 0.87 7.43
CA GLY A 59 11.06 -0.33 8.22
C GLY A 59 11.96 -0.38 9.44
N GLU A 60 11.52 -1.11 10.45
CA GLU A 60 12.16 -1.23 11.75
C GLU A 60 11.96 -2.66 12.27
N ARG A 61 13.05 -3.31 12.72
CA ARG A 61 13.02 -4.66 13.29
C ARG A 61 13.97 -4.79 14.48
N ALA A 62 13.57 -5.54 15.50
CA ALA A 62 14.49 -5.94 16.56
C ALA A 62 15.59 -6.86 16.01
N LEU A 63 16.77 -6.77 16.60
CA LEU A 63 17.84 -7.76 16.46
C LEU A 63 17.72 -8.78 17.61
N MET A 64 18.34 -9.96 17.47
CA MET A 64 18.27 -11.01 18.51
C MET A 64 18.85 -10.56 19.86
N GLU A 65 19.77 -9.61 19.84
CA GLU A 65 20.44 -9.06 21.01
C GLU A 65 19.62 -7.91 21.64
N GLY A 66 18.51 -8.28 22.28
CA GLY A 66 17.74 -7.44 23.20
C GLY A 66 17.31 -6.07 22.66
N ASN A 67 17.96 -5.02 23.16
CA ASN A 67 17.53 -3.62 22.98
C ASN A 67 18.08 -2.95 21.71
N ARG A 68 18.65 -3.74 20.80
CA ARG A 68 19.19 -3.30 19.50
C ARG A 68 18.14 -3.47 18.40
N TRP A 69 17.95 -2.43 17.59
CA TRP A 69 16.98 -2.40 16.49
C TRP A 69 17.67 -2.00 15.20
N LYS A 70 17.35 -2.68 14.09
CA LYS A 70 17.79 -2.28 12.74
C LYS A 70 16.65 -1.59 12.01
N ARG A 71 16.89 -0.41 11.45
CA ARG A 71 15.89 0.36 10.71
C ARG A 71 16.46 0.96 9.42
N PHE A 72 15.56 1.40 8.55
CA PHE A 72 15.90 2.18 7.37
C PHE A 72 14.77 3.16 7.02
N LYS A 73 15.14 4.21 6.29
CA LYS A 73 14.21 5.11 5.59
C LYS A 73 14.83 5.50 4.26
N LYS A 74 14.12 5.26 3.17
CA LYS A 74 14.49 5.66 1.81
C LYS A 74 13.37 6.50 1.22
N GLU A 75 13.71 7.61 0.62
CA GLU A 75 12.79 8.48 -0.11
C GLU A 75 13.22 8.54 -1.56
N ILE A 76 12.26 8.33 -2.46
CA ILE A 76 12.52 8.17 -3.90
C ILE A 76 11.44 8.95 -4.66
N GLU A 77 11.86 9.90 -5.47
CA GLU A 77 10.97 10.66 -6.34
C GLU A 77 10.33 9.76 -7.41
N ILE A 78 9.02 9.89 -7.61
CA ILE A 78 8.30 9.28 -8.73
C ILE A 78 8.62 10.11 -9.98
N PRO A 79 9.19 9.52 -11.04
CA PRO A 79 9.46 10.26 -12.27
C PRO A 79 8.20 10.90 -12.86
N THR A 80 8.32 12.10 -13.42
CA THR A 80 7.19 12.88 -13.95
C THR A 80 6.41 12.17 -15.06
N HIS A 81 7.06 11.29 -15.84
CA HIS A 81 6.44 10.45 -16.86
C HIS A 81 5.68 9.22 -16.31
N CYS A 82 5.70 9.00 -14.99
CA CYS A 82 4.98 7.92 -14.33
C CYS A 82 3.64 8.39 -13.74
N ASN A 83 2.67 7.49 -13.67
CA ASN A 83 1.38 7.72 -13.03
C ASN A 83 1.49 7.39 -11.53
N SER A 84 1.62 8.43 -10.69
CA SER A 84 1.73 8.30 -9.23
C SER A 84 0.54 7.58 -8.58
N ASN A 85 -0.67 7.73 -9.13
CA ASN A 85 -1.89 7.08 -8.63
C ASN A 85 -1.95 5.58 -8.95
N ALA A 86 -1.16 5.10 -9.93
CA ALA A 86 -1.10 3.71 -10.34
C ALA A 86 0.14 2.97 -9.77
N VAL A 87 0.87 3.59 -8.85
CA VAL A 87 2.04 2.96 -8.20
C VAL A 87 1.59 1.79 -7.34
N SER A 88 2.26 0.66 -7.49
CA SER A 88 2.00 -0.55 -6.72
C SER A 88 3.30 -1.13 -6.17
N ALA A 89 3.22 -1.86 -5.06
CA ALA A 89 4.38 -2.44 -4.40
C ALA A 89 4.12 -3.90 -3.98
N ARG A 90 5.15 -4.74 -4.10
CA ARG A 90 5.13 -6.17 -3.73
C ARG A 90 6.41 -6.52 -2.98
N PHE A 91 6.28 -7.23 -1.86
CA PHE A 91 7.43 -7.72 -1.09
C PHE A 91 7.54 -9.24 -1.20
N MET A 92 8.64 -9.75 -1.74
CA MET A 92 8.93 -11.19 -1.87
C MET A 92 10.43 -11.44 -1.70
N GLN A 93 10.82 -12.53 -1.05
CA GLN A 93 12.23 -12.97 -0.91
C GLN A 93 13.19 -11.85 -0.45
N SER A 94 12.76 -11.05 0.54
CA SER A 94 13.50 -9.87 1.04
C SER A 94 13.76 -8.75 0.02
N ILE A 95 13.06 -8.73 -1.11
CA ILE A 95 13.07 -7.64 -2.10
C ILE A 95 11.70 -6.97 -2.13
N LEU A 96 11.69 -5.65 -2.02
CA LEU A 96 10.53 -4.82 -2.33
C LEU A 96 10.61 -4.39 -3.79
N THR A 97 9.68 -4.85 -4.61
CA THR A 97 9.49 -4.40 -6.00
C THR A 97 8.41 -3.32 -6.00
N VAL A 98 8.77 -2.09 -6.36
CA VAL A 98 7.82 -0.99 -6.60
C VAL A 98 7.69 -0.78 -8.10
N VAL A 99 6.46 -0.83 -8.61
CA VAL A 99 6.12 -0.65 -10.03
C VAL A 99 5.45 0.69 -10.21
N MET A 100 5.99 1.51 -11.09
CA MET A 100 5.50 2.82 -11.50
C MET A 100 5.10 2.76 -12.98
N PRO A 101 3.81 2.54 -13.31
CA PRO A 101 3.34 2.57 -14.69
C PRO A 101 3.59 3.94 -15.33
N LYS A 102 3.97 3.98 -16.61
CA LYS A 102 4.09 5.25 -17.33
C LYS A 102 2.71 5.83 -17.64
N GLN A 103 2.64 7.14 -17.76
CA GLN A 103 1.41 7.81 -18.19
C GLN A 103 1.13 7.47 -19.66
N VAL A 104 -0.08 6.99 -19.94
CA VAL A 104 -0.54 6.73 -21.31
C VAL A 104 -0.96 8.05 -21.94
N ASN A 105 0.04 8.85 -22.35
CA ASN A 105 -0.22 9.97 -23.22
C ASN A 105 -0.69 9.42 -24.57
N ARG A 106 -1.93 9.76 -24.95
CA ARG A 106 -2.44 9.51 -26.31
C ARG A 106 -1.44 10.16 -27.28
N PRO A 107 -0.92 9.44 -28.29
CA PRO A 107 0.15 9.97 -29.12
C PRO A 107 -0.33 11.20 -29.90
N VAL A 108 0.18 12.37 -29.51
CA VAL A 108 0.31 13.49 -30.44
C VAL A 108 1.54 13.17 -31.28
N SER A 109 1.33 13.06 -32.59
CA SER A 109 2.37 12.73 -33.57
C SER A 109 3.53 13.73 -33.51
N HIS A 110 4.76 13.19 -33.52
CA HIS A 110 6.03 13.80 -33.93
C HIS A 110 6.18 15.32 -33.86
N MET A 111 7.14 15.79 -33.06
CA MET A 111 8.23 16.62 -33.61
C MET A 111 9.57 16.29 -32.96
N GLU A 112 10.59 16.11 -33.80
CA GLU A 112 11.99 15.97 -33.41
C GLU A 112 12.49 17.17 -32.61
N GLN A 113 13.19 16.90 -31.51
CA GLN A 113 13.80 17.94 -30.71
C GLN A 113 15.30 18.04 -31.01
N GLU A 114 15.63 18.67 -32.15
CA GLU A 114 16.99 19.01 -32.51
C GLU A 114 17.17 20.54 -32.66
N ARG A 115 17.64 21.18 -31.58
CA ARG A 115 18.71 22.21 -31.64
C ARG A 115 19.15 22.67 -30.26
N THR A 116 20.39 22.33 -29.94
CA THR A 116 21.24 23.04 -28.98
C THR A 116 21.62 24.41 -29.56
N THR A 117 21.50 25.49 -28.78
CA THR A 117 22.52 26.55 -28.52
C THR A 117 21.88 27.82 -27.94
N ALA A 118 22.35 28.24 -26.77
CA ALA A 118 22.37 29.62 -26.27
C ALA A 118 23.87 30.03 -26.15
N PRO A 119 24.30 31.32 -26.01
CA PRO A 119 23.86 32.24 -24.93
C PRO A 119 23.82 33.75 -25.29
N GLU A 120 23.61 34.61 -24.25
CA GLU A 120 23.82 36.09 -24.19
C GLU A 120 23.00 36.98 -25.16
N TYR A 121 22.50 38.21 -24.91
CA TYR A 121 22.53 39.21 -23.81
C TYR A 121 21.33 40.20 -24.08
N GLU A 122 20.80 41.08 -23.22
CA GLU A 122 21.10 41.55 -21.85
C GLU A 122 19.80 42.12 -21.17
N GLN A 123 19.89 43.17 -20.32
CA GLN A 123 18.78 44.02 -19.81
C GLN A 123 19.08 45.50 -20.09
N PRO A 124 18.10 46.42 -19.88
CA PRO A 124 18.28 47.33 -18.74
C PRO A 124 17.03 47.51 -17.85
N ARG A 125 17.29 47.95 -16.61
CA ARG A 125 16.34 48.12 -15.51
C ARG A 125 15.52 49.42 -15.59
N LYS A 126 14.47 49.50 -14.77
CA LYS A 126 14.10 50.73 -14.04
C LYS A 126 13.90 50.40 -12.56
N GLU A 127 14.33 51.33 -11.72
CA GLU A 127 14.30 51.28 -10.24
C GLU A 127 13.39 52.41 -9.69
N GLU A 128 13.30 52.51 -8.35
CA GLU A 128 12.45 53.35 -7.47
C GLU A 128 11.24 52.60 -6.88
N GLU A 129 11.30 52.06 -5.65
CA GLU A 129 11.31 52.72 -4.33
C GLU A 129 10.02 53.53 -4.05
N THR A 130 9.27 53.30 -2.97
CA THR A 130 9.71 53.53 -1.58
C THR A 130 8.80 52.90 -0.51
N ALA A 131 9.43 52.56 0.63
CA ALA A 131 8.97 52.65 2.02
C ALA A 131 7.60 52.06 2.51
N ALA A 132 7.69 51.38 3.66
CA ALA A 132 6.56 50.81 4.40
C ALA A 132 5.92 51.77 5.42
N SER A 133 4.69 51.47 5.86
CA SER A 133 4.27 51.77 7.24
C SER A 133 3.23 50.76 7.74
N VAL A 134 3.25 50.52 9.06
CA VAL A 134 2.37 49.56 9.77
C VAL A 134 1.60 50.33 10.84
N ALA A 135 0.26 50.30 10.81
CA ALA A 135 -0.56 50.53 12.01
C ALA A 135 -2.03 50.10 11.84
N LYS A 136 -2.40 49.04 12.55
CA LYS A 136 -3.51 49.00 13.52
C LYS A 136 -4.86 49.65 13.14
N MET A 137 -5.87 48.80 12.95
CA MET A 137 -7.20 49.07 13.51
C MET A 137 -7.83 47.79 14.07
N GLU A 138 -8.07 47.80 15.37
CA GLU A 138 -8.81 46.79 16.12
C GLU A 138 -10.28 47.22 16.22
N PHE A 139 -11.16 46.23 16.34
CA PHE A 139 -12.39 46.25 17.15
C PHE A 139 -13.61 47.11 16.73
N THR A 140 -14.63 46.41 16.20
CA THR A 140 -16.07 46.43 16.56
C THR A 140 -16.75 45.30 15.77
N GLU A 141 -17.78 44.55 16.21
CA GLU A 141 -18.54 44.41 17.47
C GLU A 141 -19.15 42.97 17.41
N ARG A 142 -19.02 42.05 18.39
CA ARG A 142 -19.90 41.87 19.59
C ARG A 142 -21.38 42.16 19.23
N ASN A 143 -22.36 41.25 19.24
CA ASN A 143 -22.87 40.32 20.28
C ASN A 143 -24.02 39.48 19.61
N ARG A 144 -24.70 38.46 20.16
CA ARG A 144 -24.87 37.95 21.53
C ARG A 144 -25.37 36.49 21.53
N THR A 145 -25.02 35.77 22.59
CA THR A 145 -25.50 34.46 23.09
C THR A 145 -27.05 34.29 23.13
N ARG A 146 -27.58 33.05 23.05
CA ARG A 146 -28.18 32.29 24.21
C ARG A 146 -28.93 30.97 23.86
N GLU A 147 -28.53 29.90 24.57
CA GLU A 147 -29.22 28.65 25.01
C GLU A 147 -30.05 27.71 24.08
N GLU A 148 -29.57 26.46 24.04
CA GLU A 148 -30.26 25.19 24.37
C GLU A 148 -31.77 24.98 24.12
N THR A 149 -32.11 23.85 23.49
CA THR A 149 -32.96 22.82 24.15
C THR A 149 -32.76 21.42 23.55
N LYS A 150 -33.25 20.41 24.28
CA LYS A 150 -32.79 19.01 24.26
C LYS A 150 -33.90 18.03 23.87
N SER A 151 -33.62 17.11 22.94
CA SER A 151 -34.36 15.84 22.77
C SER A 151 -33.38 14.78 22.22
N LYS A 152 -32.81 13.89 23.03
CA LYS A 152 -33.41 12.70 23.69
C LYS A 152 -33.73 11.59 22.69
N PHE A 153 -32.82 10.63 22.58
CA PHE A 153 -33.13 9.28 22.10
C PHE A 153 -32.62 8.26 23.12
N THR A 154 -33.37 7.18 23.30
CA THR A 154 -33.20 6.19 24.37
C THR A 154 -33.43 4.79 23.80
N ALA A 155 -32.42 3.93 23.89
CA ALA A 155 -32.49 2.47 23.98
C ALA A 155 -31.03 2.01 24.23
N GLY A 156 -30.74 1.04 25.09
CA GLY A 156 -31.64 0.00 25.58
C GLY A 156 -31.15 -1.34 25.02
N ASP A 157 -30.20 -1.90 25.77
CA ASP A 157 -29.79 -3.31 25.87
C ASP A 157 -30.54 -4.34 25.00
N GLU A 158 -29.76 -5.20 24.34
CA GLU A 158 -30.23 -6.51 23.87
C GLU A 158 -29.46 -7.64 24.55
N ILE A 159 -30.20 -8.70 24.87
CA ILE A 159 -29.86 -9.72 25.87
C ILE A 159 -29.88 -11.11 25.21
N VAL A 160 -28.82 -11.88 25.48
CA VAL A 160 -28.75 -13.34 25.58
C VAL A 160 -29.10 -14.22 24.36
N LYS A 161 -28.16 -15.16 24.16
CA LYS A 161 -28.17 -16.40 23.36
C LYS A 161 -29.44 -17.25 23.50
N GLN A 162 -29.81 -17.95 22.43
CA GLN A 162 -30.18 -19.39 22.42
C GLN A 162 -30.07 -19.88 20.96
N ASP A 163 -29.39 -20.99 20.62
CA ASP A 163 -29.69 -22.41 20.91
C ASP A 163 -31.04 -22.79 20.24
N MET A 164 -31.08 -23.28 18.99
CA MET A 164 -30.78 -24.64 18.47
C MET A 164 -32.02 -25.55 18.38
N ASP A 165 -32.10 -26.28 17.25
CA ASP A 165 -33.01 -27.40 16.89
C ASP A 165 -34.41 -27.16 16.28
N GLU A 166 -34.87 -28.23 15.62
CA GLU A 166 -36.11 -28.48 14.83
C GLU A 166 -36.13 -27.88 13.40
N LEU A 167 -35.71 -28.59 12.34
CA LEU A 167 -36.15 -29.87 11.71
C LEU A 167 -37.20 -29.67 10.60
N GLU A 168 -37.04 -30.44 9.53
CA GLU A 168 -37.54 -30.21 8.17
C GLU A 168 -39.06 -30.45 7.96
N THR A 169 -39.70 -29.63 7.12
CA THR A 169 -40.71 -30.11 6.14
C THR A 169 -40.67 -29.31 4.84
N GLU A 170 -40.21 -29.99 3.80
CA GLU A 170 -40.60 -29.96 2.37
C GLU A 170 -41.27 -28.74 1.68
N THR A 171 -40.76 -28.51 0.46
CA THR A 171 -41.46 -28.07 -0.77
C THR A 171 -42.31 -26.81 -0.74
N ASP A 172 -41.78 -25.74 -1.35
CA ASP A 172 -42.58 -24.82 -2.17
C ASP A 172 -41.77 -24.30 -3.36
N ASP A 173 -42.40 -24.22 -4.54
CA ASP A 173 -41.78 -23.92 -5.83
C ASP A 173 -41.30 -22.46 -5.97
N ALA A 174 -40.14 -22.15 -5.39
CA ALA A 174 -39.50 -20.83 -5.45
C ALA A 174 -38.78 -20.56 -6.78
N LYS A 175 -39.58 -20.26 -7.80
CA LYS A 175 -39.25 -19.57 -9.07
C LYS A 175 -37.93 -18.78 -9.04
N LEU A 176 -36.89 -19.33 -9.69
CA LEU A 176 -35.54 -18.77 -9.77
C LEU A 176 -35.52 -17.34 -10.35
N THR A 177 -34.96 -16.39 -9.62
CA THR A 177 -34.51 -15.07 -10.13
C THR A 177 -32.99 -15.12 -10.35
N PRO A 178 -32.49 -15.11 -11.62
CA PRO A 178 -31.14 -15.59 -11.94
C PRO A 178 -29.98 -14.61 -11.66
N GLU A 179 -30.25 -13.41 -11.12
CA GLU A 179 -29.25 -12.34 -10.95
C GLU A 179 -28.36 -12.54 -9.71
N ALA A 180 -28.94 -12.92 -8.55
CA ALA A 180 -28.17 -13.14 -7.32
C ALA A 180 -27.44 -14.51 -7.29
N THR A 181 -27.88 -15.45 -8.13
CA THR A 181 -27.36 -16.83 -8.13
C THR A 181 -25.93 -16.93 -8.63
N ARG A 182 -25.49 -16.07 -9.56
CA ARG A 182 -24.20 -16.24 -10.25
C ARG A 182 -22.99 -16.11 -9.32
N GLU A 183 -22.99 -15.16 -8.39
CA GLU A 183 -21.89 -15.03 -7.45
C GLU A 183 -21.83 -16.17 -6.44
N VAL A 184 -22.98 -16.58 -5.90
CA VAL A 184 -23.07 -17.67 -4.91
C VAL A 184 -22.70 -18.99 -5.58
N ALA A 185 -23.26 -19.27 -6.77
CA ALA A 185 -22.92 -20.46 -7.55
C ALA A 185 -21.44 -20.48 -7.95
N LEU A 186 -20.83 -19.36 -8.33
CA LEU A 186 -19.39 -19.31 -8.62
C LEU A 186 -18.56 -19.59 -7.36
N LYS A 187 -18.92 -19.00 -6.20
CA LYS A 187 -18.25 -19.25 -4.91
C LYS A 187 -18.37 -20.73 -4.52
N VAL A 188 -19.56 -21.32 -4.61
CA VAL A 188 -19.81 -22.76 -4.34
C VAL A 188 -19.02 -23.63 -5.33
N PHE A 189 -19.03 -23.32 -6.62
CA PHE A 189 -18.31 -24.09 -7.65
C PHE A 189 -16.79 -24.05 -7.44
N VAL A 190 -16.23 -22.89 -7.06
CA VAL A 190 -14.81 -22.77 -6.69
C VAL A 190 -14.49 -23.61 -5.45
N VAL A 191 -15.34 -23.60 -4.41
CA VAL A 191 -15.16 -24.45 -3.22
C VAL A 191 -15.20 -25.94 -3.60
N VAL A 192 -16.15 -26.37 -4.43
CA VAL A 192 -16.24 -27.75 -4.92
C VAL A 192 -14.99 -28.15 -5.71
N ILE A 193 -14.50 -27.30 -6.63
CA ILE A 193 -13.25 -27.56 -7.36
C ILE A 193 -12.06 -27.70 -6.40
N VAL A 194 -11.92 -26.82 -5.41
CA VAL A 194 -10.82 -26.89 -4.44
C VAL A 194 -10.88 -28.19 -3.62
N VAL A 195 -12.08 -28.61 -3.18
CA VAL A 195 -12.27 -29.89 -2.49
C VAL A 195 -11.91 -31.07 -3.39
N LEU A 196 -12.34 -31.07 -4.66
CA LEU A 196 -12.02 -32.14 -5.62
C LEU A 196 -10.51 -32.20 -5.94
N LEU A 197 -9.83 -31.06 -6.03
CA LEU A 197 -8.37 -31.00 -6.22
C LEU A 197 -7.61 -31.54 -5.01
N ILE A 198 -8.03 -31.17 -3.79
CA ILE A 198 -7.43 -31.71 -2.55
C ILE A 198 -7.69 -33.22 -2.45
N ALA A 199 -8.90 -33.68 -2.71
CA ALA A 199 -9.23 -35.10 -2.71
C ALA A 199 -8.40 -35.88 -3.75
N SER A 200 -8.27 -35.35 -4.96
CA SER A 200 -7.45 -35.96 -6.03
C SER A 200 -5.96 -36.00 -5.66
N TYR A 201 -5.44 -34.92 -5.05
CA TYR A 201 -4.06 -34.87 -4.56
C TYR A 201 -3.83 -35.90 -3.44
N VAL A 202 -4.75 -36.01 -2.48
CA VAL A 202 -4.66 -37.00 -1.42
C VAL A 202 -4.74 -38.42 -1.98
N THR A 203 -5.63 -38.72 -2.92
CA THR A 203 -5.69 -40.06 -3.53
C THR A 203 -4.46 -40.39 -4.36
N ASP A 204 -3.86 -39.43 -5.07
CA ASP A 204 -2.62 -39.61 -5.82
C ASP A 204 -1.41 -39.84 -4.88
N VAL A 205 -1.27 -39.04 -3.82
CA VAL A 205 -0.24 -39.23 -2.78
C VAL A 205 -0.41 -40.56 -2.07
N CYS A 206 -1.63 -40.93 -1.66
CA CYS A 206 -1.91 -42.24 -1.08
C CYS A 206 -1.57 -43.37 -2.05
N LYS A 207 -1.90 -43.23 -3.34
CA LYS A 207 -1.59 -44.22 -4.38
C LYS A 207 -0.09 -44.34 -4.64
N SER A 208 0.65 -43.25 -4.56
CA SER A 208 2.12 -43.25 -4.66
C SER A 208 2.78 -43.97 -3.47
N ILE A 209 2.41 -43.59 -2.24
CA ILE A 209 2.91 -44.22 -1.01
C ILE A 209 2.57 -45.73 -0.97
N VAL A 210 1.37 -46.10 -1.43
CA VAL A 210 0.92 -47.49 -1.49
C VAL A 210 1.58 -48.25 -2.65
N ALA A 211 1.92 -47.60 -3.77
CA ALA A 211 2.71 -48.22 -4.84
C ALA A 211 4.15 -48.53 -4.39
N ASP A 212 4.78 -47.60 -3.65
CA ASP A 212 6.12 -47.82 -3.08
C ASP A 212 6.14 -48.99 -2.08
N SER A 213 5.04 -49.23 -1.35
CA SER A 213 4.95 -50.36 -0.41
C SER A 213 4.73 -51.73 -1.07
N TYR A 214 4.27 -51.78 -2.33
CA TYR A 214 4.19 -53.03 -3.10
C TYR A 214 5.49 -53.44 -3.78
N PHE A 215 6.50 -52.57 -3.85
CA PHE A 215 7.82 -52.88 -4.44
C PHE A 215 8.81 -53.49 -3.44
N LEU A 216 8.40 -53.68 -2.18
CA LEU A 216 9.23 -54.12 -1.05
C LEU A 216 8.78 -55.44 -0.41
N SER A 217 7.96 -56.23 -1.11
CA SER A 217 7.55 -57.59 -0.73
C SER A 217 7.72 -58.59 -1.88
#